data_AF-A0A428NEM1-F1
#
_entry.id   AF-A0A428NEM1-F1
#
_cell.length_a   1.000
_cell.length_b   1.000
_cell.length_c   1.000
_cell.angle_alpha   90.00
_cell.angle_beta   90.00
_cell.angle_gamma   90.00
#
_symmetry.space_group_name_H-M   'P 1'
#
loop_
_entity.id
_entity.type
_entity.pdbx_description
1 polymer ?
#
loop_
_entity_poly.entity_id
_entity_poly.type
_entity_poly.pdbx_seq_one_letter_code
_entity_poly.pdbx_strand_id
1 'polypeptide(L)'
;AYLERDPSADGLTRAFTHMSIRCNPEVPKEIPKSELDQLPPDPDVVELSNQIKRKSYAIRVEYKFIRLAPKTVRREYAQMRRDLINAEKRFRDEMTTVYQEACRRRFHDDELERQLRGEHVEKEVEPMLVHHLPERTNLQKILCDFNTNQGVKDITERKVKAIDGMVALASRREIRGPILKKADENLPSIPALEGKDPGPPAAEAVEPFPLVLEKTQCIYCVGDDQLSHADRTRKFSRVSHMMDHVERVHLRREPARATWVCHHPNSA
;
A
#
# COMPACT_ATOMS: atom_id res chain seq x y z
N ALA A 1 -4.03 -13.71 19.58
CA ALA A 1 -4.77 -14.53 18.59
C ALA A 1 -4.38 -14.14 17.16
N TYR A 2 -3.14 -14.45 16.74
CA TYR A 2 -2.67 -14.20 15.36
C TYR A 2 -1.69 -15.27 14.88
N LEU A 3 -1.82 -16.51 15.39
CA LEU A 3 -0.90 -17.62 15.08
C LEU A 3 -1.66 -18.96 14.99
N GLU A 4 -2.79 -19.01 14.28
CA GLU A 4 -3.55 -20.26 14.08
C GLU A 4 -3.96 -20.54 12.63
N ARG A 5 -3.31 -19.92 11.65
CA ARG A 5 -3.33 -20.41 10.27
C ARG A 5 -1.92 -20.34 9.73
N ASP A 6 -1.42 -21.46 9.21
CA ASP A 6 -0.24 -21.46 8.36
C ASP A 6 -0.42 -20.32 7.35
N PRO A 7 0.49 -19.33 7.33
CA PRO A 7 0.34 -18.22 6.42
C PRO A 7 0.34 -18.79 5.00
N SER A 8 -0.75 -18.53 4.27
CA SER A 8 -0.89 -18.94 2.87
C SER A 8 0.40 -18.60 2.12
N ALA A 9 0.86 -19.48 1.22
CA ALA A 9 2.04 -19.21 0.40
C ALA A 9 1.95 -17.83 -0.30
N ASP A 10 0.74 -17.41 -0.68
CA ASP A 10 0.47 -16.08 -1.22
C ASP A 10 0.63 -14.95 -0.19
N GLY A 11 0.28 -15.21 1.07
CA GLY A 11 0.48 -14.27 2.18
C GLY A 11 1.96 -14.10 2.55
N LEU A 12 2.74 -15.18 2.49
CA LEU A 12 4.21 -15.11 2.68
C LEU A 12 4.87 -14.36 1.53
N THR A 13 4.59 -14.73 0.27
CA THR A 13 5.16 -14.03 -0.89
C THR A 13 4.77 -12.56 -0.89
N ARG A 14 3.49 -12.24 -0.63
CA ARG A 14 3.05 -10.84 -0.54
C ARG A 14 3.67 -10.08 0.64
N ALA A 15 4.01 -10.75 1.74
CA ALA A 15 4.67 -10.11 2.88
C ALA A 15 6.15 -9.78 2.60
N PHE A 16 6.84 -10.59 1.80
CA PHE A 16 8.26 -10.42 1.51
C PHE A 16 8.55 -9.68 0.19
N THR A 17 7.74 -9.87 -0.84
CA THR A 17 7.95 -9.27 -2.17
C THR A 17 6.91 -8.21 -2.54
N HIS A 18 5.85 -8.03 -1.72
CA HIS A 18 4.67 -7.25 -2.07
C HIS A 18 3.90 -7.73 -3.32
N MET A 19 4.31 -8.85 -3.91
CA MET A 19 3.65 -9.51 -5.03
C MET A 19 2.71 -10.59 -4.50
N SER A 20 1.45 -10.60 -4.95
CA SER A 20 0.63 -11.81 -4.82
C SER A 20 1.00 -12.73 -5.98
N ILE A 21 1.18 -14.02 -5.70
CA ILE A 21 1.38 -15.07 -6.70
C ILE A 21 0.23 -15.05 -7.74
N ARG A 22 -0.92 -14.49 -7.36
CA ARG A 22 -2.15 -14.44 -8.16
C ARG A 22 -2.46 -13.07 -8.77
N CYS A 23 -1.67 -12.04 -8.49
CA CYS A 23 -1.90 -10.71 -9.06
C CYS A 23 -0.94 -10.47 -10.23
N ASN A 24 -1.39 -10.76 -11.45
CA ASN A 24 -0.73 -10.23 -12.65
C ASN A 24 -0.97 -8.71 -12.72
N PRO A 25 0.08 -7.86 -12.67
CA PRO A 25 -0.05 -6.40 -12.73
C PRO A 25 -0.63 -5.88 -14.05
N GLU A 26 -0.54 -6.66 -15.14
CA GLU A 26 -1.05 -6.33 -16.47
C GLU A 26 -2.57 -6.45 -16.57
N VAL A 27 -3.22 -7.14 -15.64
CA VAL A 27 -4.67 -7.29 -15.61
C VAL A 27 -5.31 -6.09 -14.91
N PRO A 28 -6.17 -5.32 -15.59
CA PRO A 28 -6.81 -4.16 -14.98
C PRO A 28 -7.64 -4.51 -13.74
N LYS A 29 -7.58 -3.65 -12.72
CA LYS A 29 -8.34 -3.82 -11.47
C LYS A 29 -9.84 -3.66 -11.65
N GLU A 30 -10.26 -2.84 -12.60
CA GLU A 30 -11.65 -2.59 -12.95
C GLU A 30 -11.78 -2.63 -14.47
N ILE A 31 -12.95 -3.03 -14.97
CA ILE A 31 -13.25 -2.95 -16.40
C ILE A 31 -13.16 -1.49 -16.88
N PRO A 32 -12.42 -1.21 -17.98
CA PRO A 32 -12.41 0.11 -18.57
C PRO A 32 -13.82 0.56 -18.98
N LYS A 33 -14.13 1.84 -18.82
CA LYS A 33 -15.45 2.38 -19.18
C LYS A 33 -15.81 2.14 -20.65
N SER A 34 -14.82 2.25 -21.54
CA SER A 34 -14.99 1.98 -22.98
C SER A 34 -15.44 0.56 -23.29
N GLU A 35 -15.00 -0.43 -22.49
CA GLU A 35 -15.40 -1.83 -22.64
C GLU A 35 -16.77 -2.06 -22.01
N LEU A 36 -17.02 -1.45 -20.85
CA LEU A 36 -18.31 -1.54 -20.17
C LEU A 36 -19.45 -0.93 -21.00
N ASP A 37 -19.21 0.19 -21.68
CA ASP A 37 -20.20 0.90 -22.49
C ASP A 37 -20.59 0.12 -23.78
N GLN A 38 -19.74 -0.81 -24.23
CA GLN A 38 -20.05 -1.71 -25.35
C GLN A 38 -20.98 -2.86 -24.93
N LEU A 39 -21.08 -3.15 -23.62
CA LEU A 39 -21.90 -4.24 -23.12
C LEU A 39 -23.38 -3.82 -23.09
N PRO A 40 -24.29 -4.78 -23.35
CA PRO A 40 -25.71 -4.52 -23.15
C PRO A 40 -25.97 -4.17 -21.68
N PRO A 41 -26.82 -3.16 -21.40
CA PRO A 41 -27.15 -2.80 -20.03
C PRO A 41 -27.92 -3.94 -19.35
N ASP A 42 -27.63 -4.16 -18.06
CA ASP A 42 -28.30 -5.16 -17.24
C ASP A 42 -29.83 -4.95 -17.23
N PRO A 43 -30.64 -5.99 -17.55
CA PRO A 43 -32.10 -5.89 -17.50
C PRO A 43 -32.63 -5.36 -16.15
N ASP A 44 -32.01 -5.74 -15.03
CA ASP A 44 -32.43 -5.31 -13.70
C ASP A 44 -32.21 -3.79 -13.51
N VAL A 45 -31.08 -3.28 -13.99
CA VAL A 45 -30.74 -1.84 -13.97
C VAL A 45 -31.69 -1.05 -14.85
N VAL A 46 -32.01 -1.56 -16.05
CA VAL A 46 -32.95 -0.93 -16.98
C VAL A 46 -34.35 -0.88 -16.36
N GLU A 47 -34.80 -1.98 -15.75
CA GLU A 47 -36.10 -2.05 -15.10
C GLU A 47 -36.20 -1.05 -13.94
N LEU A 48 -35.23 -1.07 -13.01
CA LEU A 48 -35.17 -0.15 -11.87
C LEU A 48 -35.14 1.32 -12.32
N SER A 49 -34.37 1.63 -13.35
CA SER A 49 -34.33 2.98 -13.95
C SER A 49 -35.71 3.41 -14.46
N ASN A 50 -36.42 2.53 -15.14
CA ASN A 50 -37.77 2.79 -15.64
C ASN A 50 -38.79 2.94 -14.50
N GLN A 51 -38.73 2.09 -13.48
CA GLN A 51 -39.58 2.20 -12.28
C GLN A 51 -39.35 3.54 -11.56
N ILE A 52 -38.09 3.99 -11.42
CA ILE A 52 -37.74 5.28 -10.83
C ILE A 52 -38.30 6.44 -11.66
N LYS A 53 -38.21 6.39 -12.99
CA LYS A 53 -38.79 7.40 -13.88
C LYS A 53 -40.30 7.50 -13.69
N ARG A 54 -41.01 6.36 -13.71
CA ARG A 54 -42.47 6.29 -13.49
C ARG A 54 -42.85 6.85 -12.12
N LYS A 55 -42.16 6.45 -11.06
CA LYS A 55 -42.44 6.93 -9.69
C LYS A 55 -42.10 8.41 -9.52
N SER A 56 -41.01 8.90 -10.11
CA SER A 56 -40.70 10.34 -10.16
C SER A 56 -41.83 11.13 -10.84
N TYR A 57 -42.37 10.61 -11.94
CA TYR A 57 -43.49 11.24 -12.64
C TYR A 57 -44.75 11.26 -11.77
N ALA A 58 -45.14 10.12 -11.19
CA ALA A 58 -46.30 10.03 -10.29
C ALA A 58 -46.23 11.02 -9.13
N ILE A 59 -45.05 11.11 -8.48
CA ILE A 59 -44.83 12.05 -7.38
C ILE A 59 -44.98 13.51 -7.84
N ARG A 60 -44.52 13.87 -9.05
CA ARG A 60 -44.66 15.22 -9.58
C ARG A 60 -46.10 15.55 -9.96
N VAL A 61 -46.88 14.57 -10.42
CA VAL A 61 -48.30 14.77 -10.72
C VAL A 61 -49.08 15.04 -9.43
N GLU A 62 -48.85 14.23 -8.40
CA GLU A 62 -49.63 14.30 -7.16
C GLU A 62 -49.18 15.45 -6.23
N TYR A 63 -47.87 15.67 -6.10
CA TYR A 63 -47.30 16.62 -5.13
C TYR A 63 -46.60 17.82 -5.76
N LYS A 64 -46.63 17.97 -7.09
CA LYS A 64 -45.88 18.94 -7.91
C LYS A 64 -44.36 18.72 -7.89
N PHE A 65 -43.77 18.61 -6.71
CA PHE A 65 -42.34 18.42 -6.51
C PHE A 65 -42.05 17.25 -5.57
N ILE A 66 -40.96 16.53 -5.85
CA ILE A 66 -40.50 15.40 -5.02
C ILE A 66 -40.24 15.82 -3.56
N ARG A 67 -39.82 17.07 -3.33
CA ARG A 67 -39.56 17.60 -1.98
C ARG A 67 -40.83 17.80 -1.15
N LEU A 68 -41.97 18.06 -1.79
CA LEU A 68 -43.26 18.29 -1.13
C LEU A 68 -44.00 16.99 -0.81
N ALA A 69 -43.55 15.86 -1.36
CA ALA A 69 -44.17 14.58 -1.11
C ALA A 69 -44.02 14.12 0.37
N PRO A 70 -44.98 13.33 0.88
CA PRO A 70 -44.94 12.74 2.21
C PRO A 70 -43.61 12.02 2.48
N LYS A 71 -43.19 12.02 3.74
CA LYS A 71 -41.91 11.41 4.16
C LYS A 71 -41.81 9.93 3.74
N THR A 72 -42.91 9.19 3.75
CA THR A 72 -42.98 7.78 3.32
C THR A 72 -42.64 7.63 1.84
N VAL A 73 -43.35 8.38 0.98
CA VAL A 73 -43.13 8.39 -0.48
C VAL A 73 -41.71 8.80 -0.84
N ARG A 74 -41.16 9.82 -0.16
CA ARG A 74 -39.76 10.24 -0.36
C ARG A 74 -38.75 9.18 0.05
N ARG A 75 -38.99 8.45 1.15
CA ARG A 75 -38.12 7.35 1.60
C ARG A 75 -38.12 6.22 0.60
N GLU A 76 -39.28 5.82 0.08
CA GLU A 76 -39.37 4.78 -0.95
C GLU A 76 -38.65 5.21 -2.24
N TYR A 77 -38.86 6.45 -2.68
CA TYR A 77 -38.15 6.99 -3.84
C TYR A 77 -36.62 6.99 -3.64
N ALA A 78 -36.16 7.38 -2.45
CA ALA A 78 -34.74 7.32 -2.11
C ALA A 78 -34.21 5.88 -2.03
N GLN A 79 -35.02 4.93 -1.55
CA GLN A 79 -34.66 3.51 -1.50
C GLN A 79 -34.43 2.96 -2.90
N MET A 80 -35.38 3.14 -3.82
CA MET A 80 -35.21 2.66 -5.20
C MET A 80 -33.99 3.28 -5.89
N ARG A 81 -33.67 4.57 -5.62
CA ARG A 81 -32.43 5.18 -6.14
C ARG A 81 -31.17 4.51 -5.59
N ARG A 82 -31.17 4.10 -4.33
CA ARG A 82 -30.06 3.31 -3.75
C ARG A 82 -29.98 1.93 -4.39
N ASP A 83 -31.13 1.29 -4.61
CA ASP A 83 -31.19 -0.02 -5.23
C ASP A 83 -30.65 0.02 -6.67
N LEU A 84 -30.96 1.07 -7.43
CA LEU A 84 -30.36 1.31 -8.75
C LEU A 84 -28.84 1.45 -8.69
N ILE A 85 -28.31 2.27 -7.78
CA ILE A 85 -26.85 2.45 -7.63
C ILE A 85 -26.18 1.11 -7.25
N ASN A 86 -26.82 0.33 -6.37
CA ASN A 86 -26.31 -0.97 -5.96
C ASN A 86 -26.35 -1.98 -7.12
N ALA A 87 -27.41 -1.98 -7.93
CA ALA A 87 -27.53 -2.82 -9.12
C ALA A 87 -26.47 -2.45 -10.18
N GLU A 88 -26.31 -1.17 -10.50
CA GLU A 88 -25.26 -0.69 -11.41
C GLU A 88 -23.86 -1.07 -10.93
N LYS A 89 -23.61 -1.01 -9.61
CA LYS A 89 -22.35 -1.43 -9.02
C LYS A 89 -22.16 -2.95 -9.16
N ARG A 90 -23.18 -3.75 -8.82
CA ARG A 90 -23.13 -5.20 -8.94
C ARG A 90 -22.83 -5.64 -10.37
N PHE A 91 -23.54 -5.08 -11.36
CA PHE A 91 -23.28 -5.34 -12.77
C PHE A 91 -21.82 -5.04 -13.13
N ARG A 92 -21.29 -3.90 -12.69
CA ARG A 92 -19.90 -3.52 -12.94
C ARG A 92 -18.89 -4.48 -12.31
N ASP A 93 -19.15 -4.91 -11.08
CA ASP A 93 -18.28 -5.84 -10.35
C ASP A 93 -18.29 -7.23 -11.01
N GLU A 94 -19.47 -7.70 -11.44
CA GLU A 94 -19.65 -8.96 -12.19
C GLU A 94 -18.92 -8.91 -13.54
N MET A 95 -19.13 -7.84 -14.33
CA MET A 95 -18.45 -7.68 -15.63
C MET A 95 -16.95 -7.47 -15.48
N THR A 96 -16.49 -6.80 -14.42
CA THR A 96 -15.05 -6.69 -14.10
C THR A 96 -14.45 -8.07 -13.88
N THR A 97 -15.15 -8.95 -13.17
CA THR A 97 -14.66 -10.31 -12.91
C THR A 97 -14.50 -11.09 -14.21
N VAL A 98 -15.53 -11.06 -15.08
CA VAL A 98 -15.49 -11.71 -16.40
C VAL A 98 -14.36 -11.15 -17.27
N TYR A 99 -14.22 -9.82 -17.31
CA TYR A 99 -13.17 -9.15 -18.08
C TYR A 99 -11.77 -9.54 -17.59
N GLN A 100 -11.55 -9.54 -16.27
CA GLN A 100 -10.28 -9.95 -15.69
C GLN A 100 -9.93 -11.40 -16.02
N GLU A 101 -10.91 -12.31 -15.97
CA GLU A 101 -10.69 -13.70 -16.35
C GLU A 101 -10.35 -13.83 -17.83
N ALA A 102 -11.03 -13.10 -18.71
CA ALA A 102 -10.73 -13.07 -20.14
C ALA A 102 -9.31 -12.54 -20.40
N CYS A 103 -8.92 -11.43 -19.75
CA CYS A 103 -7.55 -10.91 -19.83
C CYS A 103 -6.53 -11.96 -19.37
N ARG A 104 -6.74 -12.59 -18.21
CA ARG A 104 -5.83 -13.64 -17.70
C ARG A 104 -5.68 -14.77 -18.71
N ARG A 105 -6.79 -15.27 -19.27
CA ARG A 105 -6.75 -16.33 -20.30
C ARG A 105 -5.94 -15.88 -21.51
N ARG A 106 -6.22 -14.68 -22.04
CA ARG A 106 -5.45 -14.13 -23.17
C ARG A 106 -3.96 -14.06 -22.89
N PHE A 107 -3.54 -13.54 -21.74
CA PHE A 107 -2.12 -13.51 -21.37
C PHE A 107 -1.51 -14.91 -21.28
N HIS A 108 -2.24 -15.89 -20.75
CA HIS A 108 -1.77 -17.27 -20.69
C HIS A 108 -1.65 -17.89 -22.08
N ASP A 109 -2.65 -17.69 -22.95
CA ASP A 109 -2.65 -18.21 -24.31
C ASP A 109 -1.53 -17.57 -25.14
N ASP A 110 -1.38 -16.24 -25.07
CA ASP A 110 -0.32 -15.47 -25.74
C ASP A 110 1.07 -15.95 -25.30
N GLU A 111 1.28 -16.20 -24.00
CA GLU A 111 2.53 -16.73 -23.45
C GLU A 111 2.80 -18.18 -23.89
N LEU A 112 1.77 -19.04 -23.93
CA LEU A 112 1.90 -20.41 -24.44
C LEU A 112 2.29 -20.43 -25.91
N GLU A 113 1.62 -19.63 -26.75
CA GLU A 113 1.96 -19.52 -28.16
C GLU A 113 3.38 -18.99 -28.37
N ARG A 114 3.80 -17.99 -27.57
CA ARG A 114 5.16 -17.46 -27.59
C ARG A 114 6.21 -18.53 -27.29
N GLN A 115 5.97 -19.35 -26.27
CA GLN A 115 6.85 -20.47 -25.93
C GLN A 115 6.91 -21.52 -27.05
N LEU A 116 5.77 -21.82 -27.71
CA LEU A 116 5.74 -22.71 -28.86
C LEU A 116 6.51 -22.16 -30.06
N ARG A 117 6.53 -20.83 -30.25
CA ARG A 117 7.36 -20.15 -31.27
C ARG A 117 8.85 -20.10 -30.92
N GLY A 118 9.24 -20.42 -29.69
CA GLY A 118 10.63 -20.35 -29.22
C GLY A 118 11.13 -18.91 -29.04
N GLU A 119 10.23 -17.94 -28.92
CA GLU A 119 10.57 -16.53 -28.74
C GLU A 119 10.99 -16.28 -27.29
N HIS A 120 12.28 -16.03 -27.05
CA HIS A 120 12.77 -15.60 -25.74
C HIS A 120 12.55 -14.08 -25.56
N VAL A 121 11.91 -13.69 -24.46
CA VAL A 121 11.79 -12.29 -24.05
C VAL A 121 12.75 -12.11 -22.89
N GLU A 122 13.64 -11.14 -23.01
CA GLU A 122 14.43 -10.68 -21.87
C GLU A 122 13.46 -10.20 -20.80
N LYS A 123 13.46 -10.86 -19.63
CA LYS A 123 12.63 -10.43 -18.50
C LYS A 123 12.94 -8.97 -18.21
N GLU A 124 11.91 -8.13 -18.29
CA GLU A 124 12.01 -6.75 -17.83
C GLU A 124 12.55 -6.76 -16.40
N VAL A 125 13.56 -5.92 -16.15
CA VAL A 125 14.21 -5.84 -14.85
C VAL A 125 13.17 -5.35 -13.84
N GLU A 126 12.77 -6.24 -12.93
CA GLU A 126 11.85 -5.87 -11.86
C GLU A 126 12.37 -4.63 -11.13
N PRO A 127 11.53 -3.62 -10.90
CA PRO A 127 11.96 -2.38 -10.28
C PRO A 127 12.55 -2.69 -8.90
N MET A 128 13.79 -2.25 -8.69
CA MET A 128 14.51 -2.47 -7.45
C MET A 128 13.76 -1.80 -6.30
N LEU A 129 13.21 -2.61 -5.40
CA LEU A 129 12.48 -2.14 -4.22
C LEU A 129 13.43 -1.38 -3.28
N VAL A 130 13.17 -0.09 -3.08
CA VAL A 130 13.88 0.75 -2.10
C VAL A 130 13.12 0.68 -0.77
N HIS A 131 13.72 0.07 0.25
CA HIS A 131 13.16 0.11 1.62
C HIS A 131 13.52 1.43 2.30
N HIS A 132 12.63 1.91 3.16
CA HIS A 132 12.86 3.12 3.95
C HIS A 132 13.87 2.88 5.08
N LEU A 133 13.87 1.68 5.64
CA LEU A 133 14.86 1.27 6.64
C LEU A 133 16.09 0.63 6.00
N PRO A 134 17.32 1.11 6.30
CA PRO A 134 18.55 0.51 5.80
C PRO A 134 18.73 -0.93 6.29
N GLU A 135 18.22 -1.26 7.49
CA GLU A 135 18.24 -2.62 8.04
C GLU A 135 17.47 -3.61 7.15
N ARG A 136 16.34 -3.19 6.54
CA ARG A 136 15.59 -4.03 5.57
C ARG A 136 16.37 -4.23 4.28
N THR A 137 16.98 -3.17 3.76
CA THR A 137 17.80 -3.24 2.53
C THR A 137 18.98 -4.19 2.72
N ASN A 138 19.65 -4.15 3.87
CA ASN A 138 20.75 -5.06 4.18
C ASN A 138 20.28 -6.50 4.35
N LEU A 139 19.17 -6.72 5.06
CA LEU A 139 18.58 -8.06 5.18
C LEU A 139 18.15 -8.65 3.84
N GLN A 140 17.57 -7.85 2.94
CA GLN A 140 17.21 -8.32 1.60
C GLN A 140 18.43 -8.85 0.85
N LYS A 141 19.56 -8.12 0.88
CA LYS A 141 20.80 -8.59 0.22
C LYS A 141 21.26 -9.95 0.75
N ILE A 142 21.16 -10.17 2.05
CA ILE A 142 21.60 -11.42 2.69
C ILE A 142 20.62 -12.58 2.37
N LEU A 143 19.31 -12.32 2.45
CA LEU A 143 18.27 -13.34 2.30
C LEU A 143 17.98 -13.69 0.83
N CYS A 144 18.18 -12.74 -0.09
CA CYS A 144 17.98 -12.94 -1.52
C CYS A 144 19.25 -13.40 -2.25
N ASP A 145 20.36 -13.61 -1.54
CA ASP A 145 21.53 -14.26 -2.11
C ASP A 145 21.36 -15.79 -2.07
N PHE A 146 20.97 -16.35 -3.22
CA PHE A 146 20.76 -17.79 -3.40
C PHE A 146 22.02 -18.57 -3.77
N ASN A 147 23.21 -17.97 -3.69
CA ASN A 147 24.43 -18.69 -4.00
C ASN A 147 24.62 -19.88 -3.03
N THR A 148 24.66 -21.09 -3.57
CA THR A 148 24.83 -22.35 -2.82
C THR A 148 26.28 -22.84 -2.80
N ASN A 149 27.18 -22.23 -3.59
CA ASN A 149 28.59 -22.59 -3.71
C ASN A 149 29.43 -21.93 -2.61
N GLN A 150 29.08 -22.16 -1.35
CA GLN A 150 29.77 -21.58 -0.20
C GLN A 150 30.30 -22.64 0.75
N GLY A 151 31.43 -22.34 1.38
CA GLY A 151 31.96 -23.16 2.45
C GLY A 151 31.05 -23.12 3.68
N VAL A 152 31.18 -24.13 4.54
CA VAL A 152 30.43 -24.21 5.82
C VAL A 152 30.62 -22.96 6.68
N LYS A 153 31.82 -22.36 6.64
CA LYS A 153 32.14 -21.11 7.35
C LYS A 153 31.32 -19.93 6.83
N ASP A 154 31.29 -19.74 5.51
CA ASP A 154 30.58 -18.63 4.87
C ASP A 154 29.06 -18.74 5.07
N ILE A 155 28.52 -19.96 5.00
CA ILE A 155 27.12 -20.24 5.32
C ILE A 155 26.81 -19.87 6.77
N THR A 156 27.71 -20.21 7.70
CA THR A 156 27.52 -19.90 9.12
C THR A 156 27.58 -18.39 9.36
N GLU A 157 28.55 -17.70 8.76
CA GLU A 157 28.68 -16.25 8.86
C GLU A 157 27.47 -15.52 8.27
N ARG A 158 26.97 -15.99 7.11
CA ARG A 158 25.73 -15.48 6.51
C ARG A 158 24.54 -15.63 7.45
N LYS A 159 24.38 -16.79 8.10
CA LYS A 159 23.30 -17.03 9.06
C LYS A 159 23.40 -16.09 10.27
N VAL A 160 24.61 -15.88 10.80
CA VAL A 160 24.84 -14.93 11.89
C VAL A 160 24.45 -13.52 11.45
N LYS A 161 24.94 -13.04 10.31
CA LYS A 161 24.59 -11.73 9.75
C LYS A 161 23.08 -11.58 9.52
N ALA A 162 22.40 -12.63 9.07
CA ALA A 162 20.95 -12.61 8.89
C ALA A 162 20.22 -12.48 10.25
N ILE A 163 20.65 -13.21 11.28
CA ILE A 163 20.08 -13.12 12.63
C ILE A 163 20.31 -11.73 13.22
N ASP A 164 21.55 -11.22 13.15
CA ASP A 164 21.88 -9.89 13.65
C ASP A 164 21.07 -8.80 12.94
N GLY A 165 20.92 -8.91 11.61
CA GLY A 165 20.06 -8.04 10.83
C GLY A 165 18.59 -8.12 11.25
N MET A 166 18.07 -9.32 11.52
CA MET A 166 16.69 -9.51 11.99
C MET A 166 16.47 -8.91 13.37
N VAL A 167 17.45 -9.05 14.27
CA VAL A 167 17.42 -8.43 15.61
C VAL A 167 17.45 -6.91 15.48
N ALA A 168 18.37 -6.36 14.70
CA ALA A 168 18.47 -4.93 14.45
C ALA A 168 17.16 -4.36 13.87
N LEU A 169 16.55 -5.06 12.91
CA LEU A 169 15.26 -4.67 12.34
C LEU A 169 14.12 -4.74 13.36
N ALA A 170 14.09 -5.76 14.23
CA ALA A 170 13.06 -5.90 15.27
C ALA A 170 13.10 -4.77 16.31
N SER A 171 14.27 -4.18 16.53
CA SER A 171 14.42 -2.96 17.34
C SER A 171 14.04 -1.66 16.63
N ARG A 172 13.66 -1.72 15.35
CA ARG A 172 13.23 -0.54 14.56
C ARG A 172 11.74 -0.56 14.27
N ARG A 173 11.19 0.64 14.10
CA ARG A 173 9.81 0.87 13.71
C ARG A 173 9.77 1.67 12.41
N GLU A 174 9.28 1.03 11.36
CA GLU A 174 9.04 1.69 10.09
C GLU A 174 7.70 2.42 10.15
N ILE A 175 7.74 3.75 10.05
CA ILE A 175 6.53 4.51 9.75
C ILE A 175 6.29 4.29 8.27
N ARG A 176 5.26 3.49 7.94
CA ARG A 176 4.80 3.42 6.54
C ARG A 176 4.47 4.83 6.08
N GLY A 177 5.33 5.40 5.25
CA GLY A 177 5.02 6.61 4.51
C GLY A 177 3.73 6.38 3.71
N PRO A 178 3.03 7.45 3.30
CA PRO A 178 2.00 7.29 2.29
C PRO A 178 2.64 6.54 1.12
N ILE A 179 2.13 5.34 0.84
CA ILE A 179 2.50 4.53 -0.32
C ILE A 179 2.63 5.52 -1.48
N LEU A 180 3.84 5.68 -2.04
CA LEU A 180 4.05 6.47 -3.24
C LEU A 180 3.13 5.86 -4.29
N LYS A 181 1.96 6.48 -4.46
CA LYS A 181 1.01 6.09 -5.48
C LYS A 181 1.64 6.50 -6.79
N LYS A 182 2.24 5.52 -7.46
CA LYS A 182 2.86 5.59 -8.78
C LYS A 182 4.16 6.38 -8.77
N ALA A 183 5.23 5.68 -9.12
CA ALA A 183 6.40 6.33 -9.69
C ALA A 183 5.91 7.12 -10.91
N ASP A 184 6.19 8.42 -10.87
CA ASP A 184 6.14 9.30 -12.02
C ASP A 184 7.16 8.77 -13.06
N GLU A 185 6.78 8.64 -14.32
CA GLU A 185 7.57 8.01 -15.40
C GLU A 185 8.80 8.84 -15.84
N ASN A 186 9.33 9.72 -14.99
CA ASN A 186 10.45 10.61 -15.33
C ASN A 186 11.43 10.79 -14.16
N LEU A 187 12.04 9.71 -13.67
CA LEU A 187 13.30 9.83 -12.92
C LEU A 187 14.48 9.33 -13.78
N PRO A 188 15.55 10.12 -13.95
CA PRO A 188 16.72 9.71 -14.72
C PRO A 188 17.39 8.50 -14.08
N SER A 189 17.81 7.55 -14.91
CA SER A 189 18.60 6.38 -14.55
C SER A 189 19.78 6.74 -13.63
N ILE A 190 19.86 6.08 -12.47
CA ILE A 190 21.01 6.18 -11.57
C ILE A 190 22.21 5.51 -12.27
N PRO A 191 23.41 6.12 -12.31
CA PRO A 191 24.58 5.51 -12.91
C PRO A 191 24.96 4.22 -12.18
N ALA A 192 25.32 3.19 -12.94
CA ALA A 192 25.83 1.93 -12.44
C ALA A 192 26.98 2.17 -11.43
N LEU A 193 26.78 1.75 -10.19
CA LEU A 193 27.83 1.69 -9.19
C LEU A 193 28.70 0.47 -9.49
N GLU A 194 29.85 0.71 -10.11
CA GLU A 194 30.93 -0.27 -10.26
C GLU A 194 31.33 -0.86 -8.90
N GLY A 195 31.56 -2.17 -8.90
CA GLY A 195 31.86 -2.97 -7.73
C GLY A 195 33.04 -2.46 -6.91
N LYS A 196 32.73 -1.96 -5.72
CA LYS A 196 33.62 -2.03 -4.56
C LYS A 196 32.85 -2.69 -3.42
N ASP A 197 33.41 -3.80 -2.93
CA ASP A 197 33.00 -4.44 -1.69
C ASP A 197 32.82 -3.37 -0.60
N PRO A 198 31.62 -3.20 -0.02
CA PRO A 198 31.50 -2.43 1.19
C PRO A 198 32.00 -3.34 2.30
N GLY A 199 33.18 -3.02 2.83
CA GLY A 199 33.54 -3.43 4.19
C GLY A 199 32.42 -3.05 5.18
N PRO A 200 32.48 -3.58 6.43
CA PRO A 200 31.46 -3.33 7.44
C PRO A 200 31.09 -1.84 7.46
N PRO A 201 29.80 -1.48 7.53
CA PRO A 201 29.34 -0.12 7.32
C PRO A 201 30.16 0.79 8.22
N ALA A 202 31.01 1.62 7.60
CA ALA A 202 31.62 2.72 8.31
C ALA A 202 30.46 3.47 8.95
N ALA A 203 30.49 3.64 10.26
CA ALA A 203 29.50 4.40 10.98
C ALA A 203 29.42 5.78 10.29
N GLU A 204 28.44 5.95 9.41
CA GLU A 204 28.08 7.26 8.88
C GLU A 204 27.89 8.12 10.12
N ALA A 205 28.64 9.21 10.22
CA ALA A 205 28.53 10.14 11.33
C ALA A 205 27.12 10.73 11.29
N VAL A 206 26.19 10.07 11.96
CA VAL A 206 24.81 10.51 12.11
C VAL A 206 24.88 11.89 12.75
N GLU A 207 24.39 12.91 12.04
CA GLU A 207 24.42 14.27 12.56
C GLU A 207 23.77 14.28 13.95
N PRO A 208 24.47 14.84 14.97
CA PRO A 208 23.96 14.84 16.32
C PRO A 208 22.62 15.57 16.36
N PHE A 209 21.67 15.02 17.13
CA PHE A 209 20.36 15.65 17.26
C PHE A 209 20.51 17.06 17.86
N PRO A 210 19.93 18.10 17.23
CA PRO A 210 20.05 19.44 17.74
C PRO A 210 19.36 19.56 19.09
N LEU A 211 20.12 19.96 20.12
CA LEU A 211 19.63 20.20 21.49
C LEU A 211 18.44 21.16 21.54
N VAL A 212 18.33 22.05 20.55
CA VAL A 212 17.20 22.95 20.37
C VAL A 212 16.42 22.52 19.14
N LEU A 213 15.23 21.95 19.37
CA LEU A 213 14.33 21.54 18.32
C LEU A 213 13.55 22.74 17.76
N GLU A 214 13.25 22.70 16.47
CA GLU A 214 12.39 23.67 15.83
C GLU A 214 10.93 23.51 16.28
N LYS A 215 10.15 24.59 16.22
CA LYS A 215 8.72 24.60 16.62
C LYS A 215 7.85 23.60 15.85
N THR A 216 8.33 23.11 14.72
CA THR A 216 7.64 22.16 13.85
C THR A 216 8.19 20.74 13.96
N GLN A 217 9.08 20.47 14.92
CA GLN A 217 9.59 19.12 15.21
C GLN A 217 8.91 18.53 16.44
N CYS A 218 8.71 17.22 16.45
CA CYS A 218 8.06 16.50 17.53
C CYS A 218 9.10 15.97 18.54
N ILE A 219 9.07 16.47 19.77
CA ILE A 219 9.97 16.05 20.86
C ILE A 219 9.91 14.53 21.16
N TYR A 220 8.75 13.90 20.98
CA TYR A 220 8.57 12.47 21.21
C TYR A 220 9.19 11.64 20.08
N CYS A 221 9.01 12.06 18.82
CA CYS A 221 9.61 11.36 17.67
C CYS A 221 11.12 11.48 17.67
N VAL A 222 11.67 12.65 18.00
CA VAL A 222 13.12 12.84 18.10
C VAL A 222 13.72 11.87 19.12
N GLY A 223 12.99 11.58 20.19
CA GLY A 223 13.36 10.64 21.25
C GLY A 223 13.23 9.16 20.95
N ASP A 224 12.53 8.79 19.88
CA ASP A 224 12.20 7.40 19.61
C ASP A 224 13.34 6.74 18.83
N ASP A 225 14.21 6.02 19.54
CA ASP A 225 15.34 5.30 18.94
C ASP A 225 14.93 4.18 17.98
N GLN A 226 13.66 3.77 18.02
CA GLN A 226 13.12 2.81 17.06
C GLN A 226 12.90 3.45 15.68
N LEU A 227 12.77 4.78 15.59
CA LEU A 227 12.57 5.48 14.32
C LEU A 227 13.90 5.74 13.60
N SER A 228 13.83 5.86 12.27
CA SER A 228 14.98 6.28 11.45
C SER A 228 15.38 7.72 11.78
N HIS A 229 16.64 8.10 11.57
CA HIS A 229 17.08 9.49 11.83
C HIS A 229 16.24 10.52 11.05
N ALA A 230 15.87 10.21 9.81
CA ALA A 230 15.01 11.05 8.98
C ALA A 230 13.60 11.21 9.58
N ASP A 231 13.03 10.15 10.14
CA ASP A 231 11.70 10.20 10.78
C ASP A 231 11.76 10.92 12.14
N ARG A 232 12.84 10.73 12.89
CA ARG A 232 13.10 11.40 14.17
C ARG A 232 13.24 12.91 13.98
N THR A 233 13.95 13.34 12.95
CA THR A 233 14.22 14.77 12.64
C THR A 233 13.19 15.43 11.74
N ARG A 234 12.17 14.69 11.29
CA ARG A 234 11.08 15.15 10.42
C ARG A 234 10.48 16.47 10.90
N LYS A 235 10.34 17.40 9.95
CA LYS A 235 9.66 18.68 10.16
C LYS A 235 8.22 18.61 9.63
N PHE A 236 7.29 19.12 10.42
CA PHE A 236 5.91 19.32 9.99
C PHE A 236 5.79 20.65 9.24
N SER A 237 4.86 20.73 8.29
CA SER A 237 4.63 21.97 7.54
C SER A 237 4.09 23.11 8.41
N ARG A 238 3.40 22.78 9.51
CA ARG A 238 2.77 23.73 10.44
C ARG A 238 2.82 23.19 11.86
N VAL A 239 2.89 24.09 12.83
CA VAL A 239 2.85 23.77 14.27
C VAL A 239 1.55 23.04 14.65
N SER A 240 0.41 23.45 14.08
CA SER A 240 -0.88 22.78 14.33
C SER A 240 -0.87 21.31 13.93
N HIS A 241 -0.28 20.96 12.78
CA HIS A 241 -0.17 19.57 12.35
C HIS A 241 0.78 18.74 13.24
N MET A 242 1.82 19.37 13.78
CA MET A 242 2.71 18.75 14.76
C MET A 242 1.94 18.46 16.06
N MET A 243 1.18 19.43 16.58
CA MET A 243 0.37 19.24 17.78
C MET A 243 -0.72 18.17 17.59
N ASP A 244 -1.44 18.18 16.46
CA ASP A 244 -2.42 17.15 16.15
C ASP A 244 -1.80 15.75 16.10
N HIS A 245 -0.54 15.64 15.68
CA HIS A 245 0.21 14.39 15.68
C HIS A 245 0.57 13.97 17.11
N VAL A 246 1.09 14.89 17.93
CA VAL A 246 1.41 14.64 19.34
C VAL A 246 0.18 14.13 20.09
N GLU A 247 -0.96 14.80 19.95
CA GLU A 247 -2.20 14.41 20.61
C GLU A 247 -2.70 13.04 20.16
N ARG A 248 -2.67 12.76 18.85
CA ARG A 248 -3.22 11.50 18.30
C ARG A 248 -2.31 10.29 18.49
N VAL A 249 -1.00 10.50 18.43
CA VAL A 249 0.00 9.42 18.39
C VAL A 249 0.64 9.17 19.75
N HIS A 250 1.01 10.22 20.47
CA HIS A 250 1.75 10.11 21.73
C HIS A 250 0.82 10.22 22.94
N LEU A 251 0.00 11.28 23.01
CA LEU A 251 -0.80 11.57 24.21
C LEU A 251 -2.12 10.78 24.30
N ARG A 252 -2.61 10.21 23.20
CA ARG A 252 -3.91 9.50 23.15
C ARG A 252 -4.08 8.42 24.24
N ARG A 253 -2.98 7.83 24.70
CA ARG A 253 -2.97 6.76 25.71
C ARG A 253 -2.23 7.14 26.99
N GLU A 254 -1.76 8.38 27.10
CA GLU A 254 -1.09 8.82 28.31
C GLU A 254 -2.12 9.15 29.41
N PRO A 255 -1.85 8.77 30.67
CA PRO A 255 -2.71 9.15 31.78
C PRO A 255 -2.61 10.66 31.99
N ALA A 256 -3.74 11.31 32.28
CA ALA A 256 -3.86 12.77 32.45
C ALA A 256 -3.00 13.39 33.58
N ARG A 257 -2.21 12.58 34.31
CA ARG A 257 -1.32 12.98 35.40
C ARG A 257 0.05 12.31 35.30
N ALA A 258 0.54 12.03 34.09
CA ALA A 258 1.91 11.56 33.90
C ALA A 258 2.91 12.64 34.30
N THR A 259 3.97 12.26 35.02
CA THR A 259 5.13 13.13 35.21
C THR A 259 5.79 13.37 33.86
N TRP A 260 6.03 14.63 33.50
CA TRP A 260 6.70 14.97 32.25
C TRP A 260 8.13 14.41 32.24
N VAL A 261 8.45 13.60 31.23
CA VAL A 261 9.82 13.11 30.97
C VAL A 261 10.31 13.76 29.68
N CYS A 262 11.53 14.30 29.70
CA CYS A 262 12.14 14.78 28.47
C CYS A 262 12.49 13.57 27.61
N HIS A 263 11.90 13.49 26.41
CA HIS A 263 12.16 12.42 25.46
C HIS A 263 13.35 12.73 24.54
N HIS A 264 14.05 13.86 24.68
CA HIS A 264 15.20 14.14 23.81
C HIS A 264 16.30 13.08 24.03
N PRO A 265 16.91 12.53 22.96
CA PRO A 265 18.03 11.62 23.12
C PRO A 265 19.13 12.33 23.91
N ASN A 266 19.61 11.70 24.98
CA ASN A 266 20.70 12.26 25.77
C ASN A 266 21.92 12.38 24.85
N SER A 267 22.39 13.62 24.63
CA SER A 267 23.66 13.88 23.99
C SER A 267 24.75 13.22 24.84
N ALA A 268 25.38 12.17 24.29
CA ALA A 268 26.68 11.70 24.75
C ALA A 268 27.74 12.78 24.50
#